data_AF-A0A1C2XR96-F1
#
_entry.id   AF-A0A1C2XR96-F1
#
_cell.length_a   1.000
_cell.length_b   1.000
_cell.length_c   1.000
_cell.angle_alpha   90.00
_cell.angle_beta   90.00
_cell.angle_gamma   90.00
#
_symmetry.space_group_name_H-M   'P 1'
#
loop_
_entity.id
_entity.type
_entity.pdbx_description
1 polymer ?
#
loop_
_entity_poly.entity_id
_entity_poly.type
_entity_poly.pdbx_seq_one_letter_code
_entity_poly.pdbx_strand_id
1 'polypeptide(L)'
;MVRSHLDFVQRSIAELDEKLDRMIAPYESAVTLLCTIPGVDKTSAITIISEIGTDMSQFASSKRLCCWAGLTPGNNESAGKEKSVRITRAGVYLKPALVQVTHTAVKSDKAPYYKIKYERIYKRRGKKRAVIAIAMMILTAIYNMFVTGEEWNPSDLYKIDMPQEMLEKQKEKATTSTHNYDFNISTLSILCIFEHSFRCSMSGYNFYSIRNLILFHDKCSHFHNFLI
;
A
#
# COMPACT_ATOMS: atom_id res chain seq x y z
N MET A 1 -6.64 51.41 -18.80
CA MET A 1 -6.99 50.19 -19.56
C MET A 1 -6.41 48.91 -18.95
N VAL A 2 -5.10 48.80 -18.72
CA VAL A 2 -4.50 47.57 -18.13
C VAL A 2 -4.92 47.37 -16.66
N ARG A 3 -4.86 48.42 -15.82
CA ARG A 3 -5.28 48.33 -14.41
C ARG A 3 -6.76 47.96 -14.24
N SER A 4 -7.64 48.61 -15.01
CA SER A 4 -9.08 48.31 -14.99
C SER A 4 -9.40 46.87 -15.41
N HIS A 5 -8.65 46.30 -16.35
CA HIS A 5 -8.81 44.89 -16.74
C HIS A 5 -8.31 43.94 -15.64
N LEU A 6 -7.20 44.27 -14.98
CA LEU A 6 -6.70 43.50 -13.83
C LEU A 6 -7.71 43.49 -12.67
N ASP A 7 -8.28 44.65 -12.34
CA ASP A 7 -9.30 44.77 -11.30
C ASP A 7 -10.55 43.95 -11.65
N PHE A 8 -10.95 43.94 -12.92
CA PHE A 8 -12.08 43.13 -13.40
C PHE A 8 -11.82 41.62 -13.24
N VAL A 9 -10.63 41.15 -13.62
CA VAL A 9 -10.25 39.74 -13.47
C VAL A 9 -10.18 39.35 -12.00
N GLN A 10 -9.63 40.20 -11.13
CA GLN A 10 -9.58 39.94 -9.69
C GLN A 10 -10.97 39.84 -9.05
N ARG A 11 -11.90 40.74 -9.42
CA ARG A 11 -13.30 40.64 -8.97
C ARG A 11 -13.97 39.38 -9.45
N SER A 12 -13.77 39.02 -10.72
CA SER A 12 -14.32 37.78 -11.30
C SER A 12 -13.81 36.53 -10.57
N ILE A 13 -12.54 36.51 -10.17
CA ILE A 13 -11.97 35.42 -9.38
C ILE A 13 -12.64 35.35 -8.01
N ALA A 14 -12.74 36.49 -7.29
CA ALA A 14 -13.35 36.52 -5.97
C ALA A 14 -14.84 36.09 -5.99
N GLU A 15 -15.60 36.52 -6.98
CA GLU A 15 -17.00 36.11 -7.18
C GLU A 15 -17.14 34.59 -7.41
N LEU A 16 -16.19 34.00 -8.15
CA LEU A 16 -16.15 32.56 -8.38
C LEU A 16 -15.74 31.80 -7.11
N ASP A 17 -14.77 32.29 -6.35
CA ASP A 17 -14.34 31.68 -5.09
C ASP A 17 -15.49 31.66 -4.08
N GLU A 18 -16.24 32.77 -3.93
CA GLU A 18 -17.43 32.78 -3.07
C GLU A 18 -18.51 31.79 -3.53
N LYS A 19 -18.69 31.65 -4.84
CA LYS A 19 -19.65 30.70 -5.39
C LYS A 19 -19.21 29.26 -5.13
N LEU A 20 -17.92 28.98 -5.25
CA LEU A 20 -17.32 27.69 -4.98
C LEU A 20 -17.46 27.34 -3.49
N ASP A 21 -17.19 28.27 -2.58
CA ASP A 21 -17.39 28.07 -1.14
C ASP A 21 -18.85 27.74 -0.79
N ARG A 22 -19.82 28.45 -1.40
CA ARG A 22 -21.25 28.13 -1.24
C ARG A 22 -21.61 26.72 -1.72
N MET A 23 -21.00 26.27 -2.82
CA MET A 23 -21.24 24.93 -3.37
C MET A 23 -20.57 23.82 -2.54
N ILE A 24 -19.44 24.12 -1.90
CA ILE A 24 -18.69 23.15 -1.10
C ILE A 24 -19.21 23.04 0.33
N ALA A 25 -19.89 24.06 0.86
CA ALA A 25 -20.46 24.04 2.22
C ALA A 25 -21.12 22.70 2.64
N PRO A 26 -21.97 22.03 1.84
CA PRO A 26 -22.54 20.73 2.21
C PRO A 26 -21.53 19.56 2.23
N TYR A 27 -20.39 19.71 1.56
CA TYR A 27 -19.32 18.72 1.42
C TYR A 27 -18.09 19.03 2.29
N GLU A 28 -18.13 20.05 3.15
CA GLU A 28 -16.97 20.47 3.94
C GLU A 28 -16.46 19.36 4.88
N SER A 29 -17.35 18.51 5.38
CA SER A 29 -16.99 17.31 6.16
C SER A 29 -16.17 16.32 5.33
N ALA A 30 -16.60 16.03 4.10
CA ALA A 30 -15.89 15.18 3.16
C ALA A 30 -14.53 15.77 2.77
N VAL A 31 -14.47 17.09 2.52
CA VAL A 31 -13.21 17.79 2.23
C VAL A 31 -12.23 17.69 3.40
N THR A 32 -12.72 17.93 4.62
CA THR A 32 -11.90 17.84 5.84
C THR A 32 -11.37 16.43 6.04
N LEU A 33 -12.20 15.42 5.81
CA LEU A 33 -11.81 14.00 5.86
C LEU A 33 -10.70 13.70 4.84
N LEU A 34 -10.82 14.17 3.60
CA LEU A 34 -9.79 13.96 2.57
C LEU A 34 -8.46 14.67 2.89
N CYS A 35 -8.53 15.86 3.50
CA CYS A 35 -7.34 16.62 3.90
C CYS A 35 -6.50 15.92 4.99
N THR A 36 -7.02 14.86 5.64
CA THR A 36 -6.22 14.01 6.56
C THR A 36 -5.14 13.21 5.81
N ILE A 37 -5.34 12.96 4.50
CA ILE A 37 -4.39 12.23 3.68
C ILE A 37 -3.16 13.11 3.43
N PRO A 38 -1.93 12.62 3.70
CA PRO A 38 -0.74 13.41 3.45
C PRO A 38 -0.60 13.72 1.95
N GLY A 39 -0.54 15.00 1.62
CA GLY A 39 -0.39 15.50 0.24
C GLY A 39 -1.69 15.95 -0.42
N VAL A 40 -2.86 15.71 0.19
CA VAL A 40 -4.14 16.26 -0.26
C VAL A 40 -4.32 17.67 0.31
N ASP A 41 -4.55 18.65 -0.57
CA ASP A 41 -4.96 20.00 -0.20
C ASP A 41 -6.47 20.20 -0.45
N LYS A 42 -7.01 21.32 0.03
CA LYS A 42 -8.44 21.65 -0.13
C LYS A 42 -8.83 21.63 -1.61
N THR A 43 -8.03 22.23 -2.48
CA THR A 43 -8.28 22.31 -3.93
C THR A 43 -8.30 20.93 -4.60
N SER A 44 -7.35 20.04 -4.27
CA SER A 44 -7.36 18.67 -4.80
C SER A 44 -8.52 17.87 -4.24
N ALA A 45 -8.88 18.03 -2.96
CA ALA A 45 -10.04 17.39 -2.36
C ALA A 45 -11.34 17.79 -3.09
N ILE A 46 -11.54 19.08 -3.35
CA ILE A 46 -12.68 19.60 -4.12
C ILE A 46 -12.70 19.02 -5.53
N THR A 47 -11.55 18.98 -6.21
CA THR A 47 -11.45 18.41 -7.56
C THR A 47 -11.81 16.92 -7.55
N ILE A 48 -11.33 16.17 -6.57
CA ILE A 48 -11.63 14.75 -6.43
C ILE A 48 -13.12 14.54 -6.19
N ILE A 49 -13.73 15.26 -5.23
CA ILE A 49 -15.16 15.17 -4.91
C ILE A 49 -16.02 15.58 -6.11
N SER A 50 -15.60 16.59 -6.88
CA SER A 50 -16.34 17.04 -8.07
C SER A 50 -16.36 15.99 -9.17
N GLU A 51 -15.33 15.14 -9.25
CA GLU A 51 -15.23 14.08 -10.27
C GLU A 51 -15.92 12.78 -9.84
N ILE A 52 -15.77 12.37 -8.58
CA ILE A 52 -16.25 11.05 -8.10
C ILE A 52 -17.55 11.12 -7.30
N GLY A 53 -17.90 12.29 -6.76
CA GLY A 53 -18.98 12.46 -5.80
C GLY A 53 -18.65 11.96 -4.39
N THR A 54 -19.62 11.98 -3.49
CA THR A 54 -19.49 11.40 -2.14
C THR A 54 -20.09 10.00 -2.03
N ASP A 55 -20.95 9.62 -2.97
CA ASP A 55 -21.62 8.32 -2.96
C ASP A 55 -20.79 7.26 -3.69
N MET A 56 -20.17 6.38 -2.91
CA MET A 56 -19.33 5.29 -3.44
C MET A 56 -20.13 4.09 -3.98
N SER A 57 -21.45 4.04 -3.76
CA SER A 57 -22.31 2.93 -4.25
C SER A 57 -22.27 2.80 -5.77
N GLN A 58 -22.00 3.89 -6.48
CA GLN A 58 -21.91 3.97 -7.94
C GLN A 58 -20.75 3.14 -8.53
N PHE A 59 -19.67 2.96 -7.76
CA PHE A 59 -18.46 2.30 -8.26
C PHE A 59 -18.36 0.82 -7.87
N ALA A 60 -19.17 0.34 -6.92
CA ALA A 60 -19.20 -1.04 -6.38
C ALA A 60 -17.88 -1.57 -5.76
N SER A 61 -16.71 -1.13 -6.23
CA SER A 61 -15.38 -1.51 -5.76
C SER A 61 -14.34 -0.43 -6.05
N SER A 62 -13.36 -0.30 -5.15
CA SER A 62 -12.15 0.52 -5.29
C SER A 62 -11.42 0.32 -6.64
N LYS A 63 -11.36 -0.93 -7.13
CA LYS A 63 -10.69 -1.27 -8.40
C LYS A 63 -11.40 -0.68 -9.60
N ARG A 64 -12.74 -0.65 -9.56
CA ARG A 64 -13.56 -0.07 -10.63
C ARG A 64 -13.44 1.45 -10.65
N LEU A 65 -13.35 2.08 -9.48
CA LEU A 65 -13.01 3.50 -9.36
C LEU A 65 -11.62 3.80 -9.95
N CYS A 66 -10.61 2.99 -9.65
CA CYS A 66 -9.26 3.15 -10.22
C CYS A 66 -9.23 2.98 -11.74
N CYS A 67 -10.05 2.05 -12.27
CA CYS A 67 -10.22 1.86 -13.71
C CYS A 67 -10.90 3.07 -14.35
N TRP A 68 -11.96 3.59 -13.72
CA TRP A 68 -12.69 4.79 -14.15
C TRP A 68 -11.78 6.03 -14.18
N ALA A 69 -10.96 6.22 -13.15
CA ALA A 69 -9.94 7.27 -13.08
C ALA A 69 -8.79 7.09 -14.10
N GLY A 70 -8.78 5.97 -14.83
CA GLY A 70 -7.78 5.65 -15.83
C GLY A 70 -6.39 5.43 -15.24
N LEU A 71 -6.28 4.94 -14.01
CA LEU A 71 -4.99 4.63 -13.38
C LEU A 71 -4.52 3.19 -13.66
N THR A 72 -5.44 2.35 -14.12
CA THR A 72 -5.18 0.95 -14.49
C THR A 72 -4.76 0.84 -15.97
N PRO A 73 -3.79 -0.03 -16.34
CA PRO A 73 -3.55 -0.35 -17.74
C PRO A 73 -4.81 -0.96 -18.37
N GLY A 74 -5.08 -0.63 -19.63
CA GLY A 74 -6.21 -1.23 -20.36
C GLY A 74 -5.97 -2.73 -20.58
N ASN A 75 -7.05 -3.52 -20.67
CA ASN A 75 -6.97 -4.89 -21.13
C ASN A 75 -7.15 -4.92 -22.66
N ASN A 76 -6.11 -5.26 -23.41
CA ASN A 76 -6.18 -5.41 -24.86
C ASN A 76 -5.80 -6.84 -25.22
N GLU A 77 -6.81 -7.69 -25.24
CA GLU A 77 -6.71 -9.06 -25.70
C GLU A 77 -7.20 -9.14 -27.14
N SER A 78 -6.38 -9.73 -28.00
CA SER A 78 -6.78 -10.07 -29.36
C SER A 78 -6.31 -11.49 -29.66
N ALA A 79 -7.23 -12.36 -30.11
CA ALA A 79 -6.95 -13.76 -30.42
C ALA A 79 -6.24 -14.51 -29.27
N GLY A 80 -6.68 -14.32 -28.02
CA GLY A 80 -6.15 -15.01 -26.84
C GLY A 80 -4.74 -14.60 -26.41
N LYS A 81 -4.16 -13.54 -26.99
CA LYS A 81 -2.88 -12.98 -26.56
C LYS A 81 -3.09 -11.64 -25.87
N GLU A 82 -2.66 -11.56 -24.60
CA GLU A 82 -2.57 -10.31 -23.85
C GLU A 82 -1.45 -9.44 -24.43
N LYS A 83 -1.79 -8.22 -24.87
CA LYS A 83 -0.81 -7.23 -25.32
C LYS A 83 -0.48 -6.27 -24.19
N SER A 84 0.78 -5.84 -24.11
CA SER A 84 1.19 -4.76 -23.19
C SER A 84 0.51 -3.44 -23.60
N VAL A 85 -0.35 -2.91 -22.72
CA VAL A 85 -1.13 -1.69 -22.99
C VAL A 85 -0.61 -0.52 -22.17
N ARG A 86 -0.64 0.66 -22.77
CA ARG A 86 -0.45 1.92 -22.03
C ARG A 86 -1.65 2.19 -21.12
N ILE A 87 -1.43 3.03 -20.13
CA ILE A 87 -2.51 3.54 -19.28
C ILE A 87 -3.51 4.30 -20.15
N THR A 88 -4.80 4.13 -19.88
CA THR A 88 -5.89 4.76 -20.63
C THR A 88 -5.84 6.29 -20.50
N ARG A 89 -6.44 7.02 -21.46
CA ARG A 89 -6.59 8.49 -21.37
C ARG A 89 -7.77 8.94 -20.50
N ALA A 90 -8.45 8.01 -19.81
CA ALA A 90 -9.58 8.33 -18.93
C ALA A 90 -9.15 9.18 -17.72
N GLY A 91 -10.09 9.95 -17.14
CA GLY A 91 -9.85 10.82 -15.98
C GLY A 91 -9.01 12.05 -16.29
N VAL A 92 -9.49 12.92 -17.19
CA VAL A 92 -8.74 14.11 -17.67
C VAL A 92 -8.38 15.06 -16.53
N TYR A 93 -9.29 15.26 -15.57
CA TYR A 93 -9.07 16.16 -14.43
C TYR A 93 -8.61 15.41 -13.18
N LEU A 94 -9.22 14.25 -12.88
CA LEU A 94 -8.89 13.46 -11.70
C LEU A 94 -7.43 12.95 -11.68
N LYS A 95 -6.91 12.48 -12.81
CA LYS A 95 -5.57 11.87 -12.85
C LYS A 95 -4.44 12.87 -12.64
N PRO A 96 -4.41 14.05 -13.30
CA PRO A 96 -3.43 15.08 -12.98
C PRO A 96 -3.48 15.51 -11.51
N ALA A 97 -4.68 15.69 -10.94
CA ALA A 97 -4.84 16.04 -9.54
C ALA A 97 -4.23 14.97 -8.62
N LEU A 98 -4.55 13.69 -8.84
CA LEU A 98 -3.97 12.58 -8.06
C LEU A 98 -2.45 12.46 -8.22
N VAL A 99 -1.90 12.79 -9.39
CA VAL A 99 -0.45 12.81 -9.62
C VAL A 99 0.21 13.94 -8.83
N GLN A 100 -0.41 15.12 -8.75
CA GLN A 100 0.07 16.23 -7.93
C GLN A 100 0.07 15.86 -6.44
N VAL A 101 -1.05 15.32 -5.96
CA VAL A 101 -1.20 14.79 -4.60
C VAL A 101 -0.15 13.71 -4.30
N THR A 102 0.12 12.83 -5.26
CA THR A 102 1.16 11.81 -5.10
C THR A 102 2.54 12.42 -4.93
N HIS A 103 2.87 13.46 -5.71
CA HIS A 103 4.17 14.11 -5.62
C HIS A 103 4.38 14.82 -4.28
N THR A 104 3.35 15.47 -3.75
CA THR A 104 3.39 16.10 -2.42
C THR A 104 3.44 15.03 -1.32
N ALA A 105 2.64 13.97 -1.43
CA ALA A 105 2.62 12.84 -0.49
C ALA A 105 3.98 12.16 -0.35
N VAL A 106 4.66 11.88 -1.46
CA VAL A 106 5.98 11.22 -1.47
C VAL A 106 7.09 12.13 -0.92
N LYS A 107 6.95 13.45 -1.05
CA LYS A 107 7.91 14.43 -0.52
C LYS A 107 7.65 14.80 0.94
N SER A 108 6.47 14.52 1.46
CA SER A 108 6.08 14.88 2.82
C SER A 108 6.86 14.07 3.85
N ASP A 109 7.46 14.74 4.82
CA ASP A 109 8.15 14.10 5.95
C ASP A 109 7.18 13.72 7.09
N LYS A 110 5.93 14.20 7.05
CA LYS A 110 4.92 13.96 8.08
C LYS A 110 4.52 12.48 8.18
N ALA A 111 4.46 11.79 7.05
CA ALA A 111 4.03 10.39 6.98
C ALA A 111 4.88 9.64 5.93
N PRO A 112 5.95 8.93 6.34
CA PRO A 112 6.88 8.28 5.41
C PRO A 112 6.29 7.07 4.67
N TYR A 113 5.02 6.72 4.92
CA TYR A 113 4.35 5.56 4.33
C TYR A 113 4.42 5.52 2.80
N TYR A 114 3.95 6.59 2.14
CA TYR A 114 3.93 6.66 0.68
C TYR A 114 5.33 6.75 0.08
N LYS A 115 6.27 7.40 0.78
CA LYS A 115 7.69 7.49 0.39
C LYS A 115 8.35 6.11 0.35
N ILE A 116 8.19 5.31 1.40
CA ILE A 116 8.76 3.94 1.47
C ILE A 116 8.18 3.07 0.35
N LYS A 117 6.86 3.13 0.11
CA LYS A 117 6.20 2.36 -0.95
C LYS A 117 6.66 2.81 -2.33
N TYR A 118 6.76 4.13 -2.54
CA TYR A 118 7.25 4.71 -3.78
C TYR A 118 8.65 4.23 -4.10
N GLU A 119 9.58 4.28 -3.14
CA GLU A 119 10.96 3.85 -3.33
C GLU A 119 11.08 2.37 -3.73
N ARG A 120 10.29 1.48 -3.08
CA ARG A 120 10.26 0.04 -3.41
C ARG A 120 9.78 -0.24 -4.83
N ILE A 121 8.84 0.57 -5.35
CA ILE A 121 8.31 0.40 -6.71
C ILE A 121 9.24 1.08 -7.71
N TYR A 122 9.74 2.27 -7.38
CA TYR A 122 10.67 3.05 -8.17
C TYR A 122 11.91 2.25 -8.56
N LYS A 123 12.54 1.58 -7.59
CA LYS A 123 13.73 0.73 -7.80
C LYS A 123 13.52 -0.40 -8.82
N ARG A 124 12.27 -0.93 -8.94
CA ARG A 124 11.96 -2.09 -9.79
C ARG A 124 11.33 -1.72 -11.14
N ARG A 125 10.52 -0.66 -11.19
CA ARG A 125 9.63 -0.35 -12.33
C ARG A 125 9.81 1.06 -12.90
N GLY A 126 10.61 1.90 -12.25
CA GLY A 126 10.90 3.28 -12.65
C GLY A 126 9.85 4.31 -12.20
N LYS A 127 10.20 5.60 -12.39
CA LYS A 127 9.47 6.78 -11.87
C LYS A 127 8.00 6.81 -12.24
N LYS A 128 7.66 6.76 -13.54
CA LYS A 128 6.28 6.94 -14.03
C LYS A 128 5.34 5.86 -13.46
N ARG A 129 5.79 4.60 -13.44
CA ARG A 129 5.00 3.48 -12.92
C ARG A 129 4.85 3.54 -11.41
N ALA A 130 5.87 4.03 -10.69
CA ALA A 130 5.81 4.23 -9.25
C ALA A 130 4.80 5.32 -8.86
N VAL A 131 4.79 6.46 -9.54
CA VAL A 131 3.82 7.55 -9.28
C VAL A 131 2.39 7.05 -9.46
N ILE A 132 2.08 6.39 -10.57
CA ILE A 132 0.72 5.88 -10.83
C ILE A 132 0.30 4.82 -9.80
N ALA A 133 1.21 3.96 -9.36
CA ALA A 133 0.91 2.98 -8.34
C ALA A 133 0.55 3.64 -6.99
N ILE A 134 1.24 4.70 -6.60
CA ILE A 134 0.90 5.46 -5.39
C ILE A 134 -0.42 6.22 -5.57
N ALA A 135 -0.67 6.81 -6.74
CA ALA A 135 -1.94 7.44 -7.04
C ALA A 135 -3.13 6.45 -6.91
N MET A 136 -2.97 5.21 -7.38
CA MET A 136 -3.96 4.15 -7.15
C MET A 136 -4.15 3.85 -5.67
N MET A 137 -3.07 3.74 -4.90
CA MET A 137 -3.17 3.50 -3.46
C MET A 137 -3.93 4.61 -2.73
N ILE A 138 -3.67 5.87 -3.10
CA ILE A 138 -4.37 7.03 -2.55
C ILE A 138 -5.85 6.99 -2.93
N LEU A 139 -6.17 6.69 -4.19
CA LEU A 139 -7.56 6.61 -4.63
C LEU A 139 -8.34 5.46 -3.97
N THR A 140 -7.69 4.30 -3.76
CA THR A 140 -8.24 3.21 -2.96
C THR A 140 -8.49 3.65 -1.51
N ALA A 141 -7.58 4.44 -0.92
CA ALA A 141 -7.77 4.97 0.42
C ALA A 141 -9.01 5.87 0.50
N ILE A 142 -9.15 6.77 -0.46
CA ILE A 142 -10.28 7.69 -0.57
C ILE A 142 -11.60 6.92 -0.64
N TYR A 143 -11.68 5.89 -1.49
CA TYR A 143 -12.86 5.03 -1.58
C TYR A 143 -13.24 4.43 -0.23
N ASN A 144 -12.26 3.86 0.49
CA ASN A 144 -12.52 3.22 1.77
C ASN A 144 -12.92 4.25 2.84
N MET A 145 -12.28 5.41 2.87
CA MET A 145 -12.62 6.50 3.80
C MET A 145 -14.06 6.99 3.59
N PHE A 146 -14.55 7.03 2.35
CA PHE A 146 -15.97 7.36 2.10
C PHE A 146 -16.94 6.24 2.47
N VAL A 147 -16.53 4.98 2.38
CA VAL A 147 -17.37 3.84 2.77
C VAL A 147 -17.43 3.67 4.29
N THR A 148 -16.31 3.79 5.00
CA THR A 148 -16.24 3.61 6.45
C THR A 148 -16.52 4.89 7.23
N GLY A 149 -16.26 6.06 6.65
CA GLY A 149 -16.28 7.35 7.34
C GLY A 149 -15.11 7.57 8.29
N GLU A 150 -14.10 6.71 8.26
CA GLU A 150 -12.93 6.78 9.14
C GLU A 150 -11.80 7.64 8.54
N GLU A 151 -11.01 8.26 9.41
CA GLU A 151 -9.83 9.06 9.02
C GLU A 151 -8.74 8.21 8.36
N TRP A 152 -7.85 8.87 7.62
CA TRP A 152 -6.75 8.19 6.94
C TRP A 152 -5.80 7.49 7.92
N ASN A 153 -5.76 6.15 7.85
CA ASN A 153 -4.79 5.33 8.59
C ASN A 153 -3.71 4.79 7.64
N PRO A 154 -2.41 5.02 7.91
CA PRO A 154 -1.31 4.45 7.12
C PRO A 154 -1.27 2.91 7.10
N SER A 155 -1.98 2.22 8.01
CA SER A 155 -1.87 0.76 8.16
C SER A 155 -2.81 -0.09 7.30
N ASP A 156 -3.82 0.47 6.63
CA ASP A 156 -4.97 -0.36 6.21
C ASP A 156 -5.11 -0.70 4.72
N LEU A 157 -4.31 -0.12 3.81
CA LEU A 157 -4.57 -0.34 2.37
C LEU A 157 -4.24 -1.74 1.83
N TYR A 158 -3.33 -2.48 2.48
CA TYR A 158 -2.89 -3.79 1.98
C TYR A 158 -3.85 -4.94 2.31
N LYS A 159 -4.74 -4.76 3.31
CA LYS A 159 -5.67 -5.81 3.76
C LYS A 159 -6.98 -5.80 2.98
N ILE A 160 -7.38 -4.65 2.42
CA ILE A 160 -8.72 -4.42 1.87
C ILE A 160 -8.86 -4.99 0.44
N ASP A 161 -7.79 -4.99 -0.36
CA ASP A 161 -7.79 -5.48 -1.75
C ASP A 161 -7.27 -6.92 -1.92
N MET A 162 -6.98 -7.62 -0.82
CA MET A 162 -6.47 -8.98 -0.87
C MET A 162 -7.63 -9.96 -1.14
N PRO A 163 -7.56 -10.82 -2.17
CA PRO A 163 -8.51 -11.91 -2.34
C PRO A 163 -8.59 -12.72 -1.04
N GLN A 164 -9.79 -13.08 -0.59
CA GLN A 164 -10.00 -13.84 0.66
C GLN A 164 -9.11 -15.08 0.73
N GLU A 165 -8.90 -15.78 -0.40
CA GLU A 165 -7.99 -16.92 -0.50
C GLU A 165 -6.54 -16.62 -0.11
N MET A 166 -5.99 -15.45 -0.45
CA MET A 166 -4.62 -15.10 -0.07
C MET A 166 -4.55 -14.68 1.41
N LEU A 167 -5.63 -14.13 1.96
CA LEU A 167 -5.75 -13.86 3.41
C LEU A 167 -5.75 -15.17 4.19
N GLU A 168 -6.55 -16.13 3.74
CA GLU A 168 -6.63 -17.49 4.31
C GLU A 168 -5.29 -18.20 4.21
N LYS A 169 -4.64 -18.21 3.03
CA LYS A 169 -3.28 -18.76 2.86
C LYS A 169 -2.23 -18.08 3.75
N GLN A 170 -2.38 -16.80 4.08
CA GLN A 170 -1.48 -16.09 4.99
C GLN A 170 -1.76 -16.43 6.45
N LYS A 171 -3.04 -16.53 6.84
CA LYS A 171 -3.46 -17.00 8.17
C LYS A 171 -2.99 -18.44 8.39
N GLU A 172 -3.18 -19.31 7.41
CA GLU A 172 -2.68 -20.69 7.39
C GLU A 172 -1.17 -20.73 7.57
N LYS A 173 -0.40 -19.98 6.77
CA LYS A 173 1.06 -19.90 6.93
C LYS A 173 1.48 -19.38 8.30
N ALA A 174 0.76 -18.41 8.88
CA ALA A 174 1.01 -17.89 10.23
C ALA A 174 0.68 -18.94 11.32
N THR A 175 -0.38 -19.73 11.14
CA THR A 175 -0.73 -20.85 12.03
C THR A 175 0.25 -22.01 11.90
N THR A 176 0.72 -22.34 10.70
CA THR A 176 1.70 -23.41 10.49
C THR A 176 3.08 -23.02 11.03
N SER A 177 3.45 -21.75 10.94
CA SER A 177 4.70 -21.27 11.54
C SER A 177 4.62 -21.28 13.06
N THR A 178 3.54 -20.80 13.68
CA THR A 178 3.33 -20.90 15.15
C THR A 178 3.27 -22.35 15.65
N HIS A 179 2.55 -23.25 14.96
CA HIS A 179 2.51 -24.67 15.33
C HIS A 179 3.88 -25.37 15.21
N ASN A 180 4.73 -24.96 14.25
CA ASN A 180 6.12 -25.45 14.13
C ASN A 180 7.03 -24.94 15.25
N TYR A 181 6.76 -23.77 15.83
CA TYR A 181 7.45 -23.28 17.03
C TYR A 181 6.94 -24.00 18.29
N ASP A 182 5.65 -24.26 18.41
CA ASP A 182 5.08 -25.05 19.52
C ASP A 182 5.58 -26.51 19.51
N PHE A 183 5.68 -27.13 18.32
CA PHE A 183 6.30 -28.45 18.17
C PHE A 183 7.80 -28.43 18.52
N ASN A 184 8.56 -27.41 18.09
CA ASN A 184 9.98 -27.29 18.44
C ASN A 184 10.23 -27.04 19.93
N ILE A 185 9.38 -26.28 20.61
CA ILE A 185 9.52 -26.02 22.05
C ILE A 185 9.25 -27.30 22.85
N SER A 186 8.28 -28.11 22.44
CA SER A 186 8.00 -29.42 23.07
C SER A 186 9.13 -30.44 22.86
N THR A 187 9.82 -30.43 21.72
CA THR A 187 10.95 -31.32 21.45
C THR A 187 12.27 -30.83 22.08
N LEU A 188 12.49 -29.52 22.17
CA LEU A 188 13.64 -28.92 22.87
C LEU A 188 13.55 -29.08 24.39
N SER A 189 12.35 -29.07 24.97
CA SER A 189 12.16 -29.34 26.40
C SER A 189 12.37 -30.83 26.75
N ILE A 190 12.05 -31.77 25.86
CA ILE A 190 12.40 -33.19 26.02
C ILE A 190 13.92 -33.40 25.89
N LEU A 191 14.61 -32.68 24.99
CA LEU A 191 16.07 -32.76 24.84
C LEU A 191 16.82 -32.17 26.05
N CYS A 192 16.35 -31.05 26.61
CA CYS A 192 16.96 -30.45 27.80
C CYS A 192 16.81 -31.30 29.08
N ILE A 193 15.75 -32.14 29.17
CA ILE A 193 15.61 -33.07 30.29
C ILE A 193 16.57 -34.27 30.14
N PHE A 194 16.94 -34.65 28.92
CA PHE A 194 17.91 -35.73 28.68
C PHE A 194 19.39 -35.29 28.84
N GLU A 195 19.74 -34.02 28.58
CA GLU A 195 21.11 -33.53 28.76
C GLU A 195 21.51 -33.24 30.22
N HIS A 196 20.56 -33.14 31.15
CA HIS A 196 20.87 -32.87 32.57
C HIS A 196 21.23 -34.12 33.40
N SER A 197 21.23 -35.33 32.82
CA SER A 197 21.69 -36.57 33.50
C SER A 197 23.10 -37.03 33.11
N PHE A 198 23.81 -36.34 32.20
CA PHE A 198 25.15 -36.75 31.74
C PHE A 198 26.27 -35.73 32.01
N ARG A 199 26.05 -34.75 32.89
CA ARG A 199 27.05 -33.73 33.24
C ARG A 199 27.65 -33.91 34.64
N CYS A 200 28.00 -35.14 34.98
CA CYS A 200 28.89 -35.44 36.10
C CYS A 200 30.04 -36.32 35.60
N SER A 201 31.27 -35.85 35.82
CA SER A 201 32.55 -36.43 35.39
C SER A 201 33.03 -36.11 33.96
N MET A 202 33.73 -34.97 33.81
CA MET A 202 35.16 -35.01 33.49
C MET A 202 35.77 -33.61 33.58
N SER A 203 36.74 -33.51 34.47
CA SER A 203 37.60 -32.37 34.71
C SER A 203 38.61 -32.17 33.58
N GLY A 204 38.91 -30.90 33.30
CA GLY A 204 40.20 -30.47 32.76
C GLY A 204 40.34 -30.63 31.25
N TYR A 205 40.34 -29.51 30.52
CA TYR A 205 41.46 -29.03 29.71
C TYR A 205 41.08 -27.65 29.15
N ASN A 206 42.03 -26.74 29.22
CA ASN A 206 41.96 -25.34 28.84
C ASN A 206 42.61 -25.20 27.45
N PHE A 207 42.00 -24.45 26.52
CA PHE A 207 42.62 -23.57 25.50
C PHE A 207 41.87 -23.46 24.16
N TYR A 208 41.51 -22.21 23.82
CA TYR A 208 41.69 -21.50 22.54
C TYR A 208 40.76 -21.77 21.33
N SER A 209 39.92 -20.75 21.07
CA SER A 209 39.77 -20.03 19.78
C SER A 209 40.11 -20.78 18.50
N ILE A 210 39.09 -21.26 17.78
CA ILE A 210 39.13 -21.40 16.31
C ILE A 210 37.79 -20.94 15.72
N ARG A 211 37.84 -19.73 15.14
CA ARG A 211 36.99 -19.27 14.05
C ARG A 211 37.10 -20.24 12.87
N ASN A 212 35.99 -20.42 12.15
CA ASN A 212 35.79 -21.20 10.91
C ASN A 212 35.37 -22.66 11.10
N LEU A 213 34.05 -22.87 11.18
CA LEU A 213 33.40 -24.05 10.59
C LEU A 213 32.00 -23.67 10.07
N ILE A 214 31.94 -22.63 9.24
CA ILE A 214 30.93 -22.54 8.19
C ILE A 214 31.48 -23.40 7.06
N LEU A 215 30.76 -24.46 6.68
CA LEU A 215 30.85 -25.29 5.46
C LEU A 215 30.69 -26.78 5.79
N PHE A 216 29.58 -27.23 6.39
CA PHE A 216 29.22 -28.66 6.40
C PHE A 216 27.74 -28.93 6.76
N HIS A 217 26.79 -28.19 6.19
CA HIS A 217 25.35 -28.50 6.39
C HIS A 217 24.48 -28.40 5.12
N ASP A 218 25.07 -28.60 3.94
CA ASP A 218 24.33 -28.55 2.65
C ASP A 218 24.22 -29.90 1.92
N LYS A 219 24.56 -31.05 2.55
CA LYS A 219 24.50 -32.36 1.87
C LYS A 219 24.19 -33.59 2.76
N CYS A 220 23.32 -33.49 3.76
CA CYS A 220 22.84 -34.66 4.51
C CYS A 220 21.33 -34.58 4.79
N SER A 221 20.50 -35.00 3.84
CA SER A 221 19.12 -35.49 4.09
C SER A 221 18.47 -36.17 2.89
N HIS A 222 19.11 -36.19 1.71
CA HIS A 222 18.90 -37.28 0.76
C HIS A 222 19.71 -38.50 1.22
N PHE A 223 19.12 -39.37 2.04
CA PHE A 223 19.31 -40.84 2.11
C PHE A 223 18.71 -41.38 3.42
N HIS A 224 17.39 -41.59 3.43
CA HIS A 224 16.80 -42.83 3.96
C HIS A 224 15.39 -42.98 3.38
N ASN A 225 15.37 -43.67 2.23
CA ASN A 225 14.22 -44.44 1.77
C ASN A 225 14.00 -45.64 2.72
N PHE A 226 12.86 -46.30 2.55
CA PHE A 226 12.52 -47.70 2.92
C PHE A 226 11.81 -47.96 4.27
N LEU A 227 10.60 -48.55 4.15
CA LEU A 227 9.72 -49.18 5.16
C LEU A 227 9.07 -48.18 6.15
N ILE A 228 7.76 -47.96 6.16
CA ILE A 228 6.58 -48.85 6.16
C ILE A 228 5.42 -48.16 5.43
#